data_AF-X1VYB8-F1
#
_entry.id   AF-X1VYB8-F1
#
_cell.length_a   1.000
_cell.length_b   1.000
_cell.length_c   1.000
_cell.angle_alpha   90.00
_cell.angle_beta   90.00
_cell.angle_gamma   90.00
#
_symmetry.space_group_name_H-M   'P 1'
#
loop_
_entity.id
_entity.type
_entity.pdbx_description
1 polymer ?
#
loop_
_entity_poly.entity_id
_entity_poly.type
_entity_poly.pdbx_seq_one_letter_code
_entity_poly.pdbx_strand_id
1 'polypeptide(L)'
;PVIRLAVILITLILAGACKRSIKDKVERETKFFKPIVKETIEKEVKEIVYPLPTSFEVTNMLNDIGIAYIIGISNPVENADRYFTEKSKALNLGVYGADLSYASTYHMKQDVMLFLEASKKLTDDLEISAVYNEELVKEVEENIDNKEELVDIFTNSFYEVYE
;
A
#
# COMPACT_ATOMS: atom_id res chain seq x y z
N PRO A 1 24.89 17.70 -52.29
CA PRO A 1 25.85 18.15 -51.23
C PRO A 1 25.20 19.02 -50.14
N VAL A 2 24.48 20.09 -50.51
CA VAL A 2 23.91 21.08 -49.57
C VAL A 2 22.85 20.49 -48.64
N ILE A 3 22.01 19.58 -49.15
CA ILE A 3 20.94 18.93 -48.38
C ILE A 3 21.50 17.97 -47.32
N ARG A 4 22.63 17.31 -47.60
CA ARG A 4 23.30 16.41 -46.64
C ARG A 4 23.95 17.18 -45.49
N LEU A 5 24.49 18.38 -45.76
CA LEU A 5 24.99 19.27 -44.71
C LEU A 5 23.85 19.83 -43.83
N ALA A 6 22.70 20.15 -44.43
CA ALA A 6 21.56 20.66 -43.68
C ALA A 6 20.98 19.63 -42.69
N VAL A 7 20.93 18.35 -43.09
CA VAL A 7 20.43 17.27 -42.21
C VAL A 7 21.38 16.98 -41.03
N ILE A 8 22.70 17.08 -41.24
CA ILE A 8 23.70 16.91 -40.17
C ILE A 8 23.68 18.08 -39.18
N LEU A 9 23.38 19.30 -39.65
CA LEU A 9 23.28 20.48 -38.78
C LEU A 9 22.01 20.44 -37.92
N ILE A 10 20.90 19.91 -38.45
CA ILE A 10 19.63 19.76 -37.72
C ILE A 10 19.73 18.67 -36.64
N THR A 11 20.45 17.56 -36.90
CA THR A 11 20.65 16.50 -35.88
C THR A 11 21.57 16.92 -34.74
N LEU A 12 22.53 17.83 -34.97
CA LEU A 12 23.36 18.39 -33.89
C LEU A 12 22.58 19.32 -32.94
N ILE A 13 21.55 20.01 -33.44
CA ILE A 13 20.75 20.95 -32.64
C ILE A 13 19.79 20.20 -31.69
N LEU A 14 19.33 19.00 -32.07
CA LEU A 14 18.44 18.15 -31.26
C LEU A 14 19.16 17.42 -30.10
N ALA A 15 20.49 17.29 -30.13
CA ALA A 15 21.26 16.66 -29.04
C ALA A 15 21.62 17.64 -27.90
N GLY A 16 21.43 18.96 -28.09
CA GLY A 16 21.77 20.00 -27.11
C GLY A 16 20.67 20.38 -26.13
N ALA A 17 19.44 19.90 -26.32
CA ALA A 17 18.27 20.36 -25.55
C ALA A 17 17.95 19.50 -24.30
N CYS A 18 18.60 18.35 -24.11
CA CYS A 18 18.44 17.50 -22.92
C CYS A 18 19.63 17.63 -21.97
N LYS A 19 19.89 18.81 -21.40
CA LYS A 19 20.78 18.90 -20.22
C LYS A 19 20.59 20.11 -19.31
N ARG A 20 19.40 20.71 -19.25
CA ARG A 20 19.18 21.88 -18.37
C ARG A 20 17.72 22.11 -17.94
N SER A 21 17.10 21.12 -17.29
CA SER A 21 15.91 21.36 -16.44
C SER A 21 15.58 20.18 -15.50
N ILE A 22 16.59 19.49 -14.94
CA ILE A 22 16.41 18.46 -13.90
C ILE A 22 17.41 18.73 -12.76
N LYS A 23 17.46 19.99 -12.30
CA LYS A 23 18.20 20.33 -11.08
C LYS A 23 17.41 21.22 -10.11
N ASP A 24 16.42 21.97 -10.61
CA ASP A 24 15.66 22.92 -9.77
C ASP A 24 14.28 22.41 -9.29
N LYS A 25 13.85 21.21 -9.70
CA LYS A 25 12.58 20.59 -9.22
C LYS A 25 12.76 19.53 -8.13
N VAL A 26 13.98 19.06 -7.88
CA VAL A 26 14.29 18.01 -6.88
C VAL A 26 14.60 18.60 -5.50
N GLU A 27 14.80 19.92 -5.40
CA GLU A 27 15.22 20.58 -4.16
C GLU A 27 14.05 21.07 -3.25
N ARG A 28 12.79 20.87 -3.66
CA ARG A 28 11.62 21.32 -2.87
C ARG A 28 10.84 20.22 -2.13
N GLU A 29 11.04 18.94 -2.43
CA GLU A 29 10.33 17.85 -1.71
C GLU A 29 11.23 17.08 -0.72
N THR A 30 12.54 17.32 -0.70
CA THR A 30 13.48 16.68 0.23
C THR A 30 13.59 17.37 1.60
N LYS A 31 12.73 18.35 1.91
CA LYS A 31 12.72 19.04 3.22
C LYS A 31 11.79 18.43 4.28
N PHE A 32 11.08 17.34 3.99
CA PHE A 32 10.18 16.70 4.97
C PHE A 32 10.70 15.41 5.61
N PHE A 33 11.89 14.93 5.25
CA PHE A 33 12.53 13.84 5.99
C PHE A 33 13.98 14.22 6.28
N LYS A 34 14.18 15.13 7.24
CA LYS A 34 15.41 15.08 8.02
C LYS A 34 15.40 13.73 8.76
N PRO A 35 16.53 13.02 8.91
CA PRO A 35 16.59 11.84 9.74
C PRO A 35 16.44 12.30 11.19
N ILE A 36 15.19 12.44 11.63
CA ILE A 36 14.85 12.61 13.03
C ILE A 36 15.03 11.23 13.64
N VAL A 37 16.28 11.02 14.08
CA VAL A 37 16.66 10.32 15.30
C VAL A 37 15.71 9.18 15.68
N LYS A 38 16.06 7.98 15.22
CA LYS A 38 15.44 6.69 15.57
C LYS A 38 15.15 6.57 17.07
N GLU A 39 16.02 7.11 17.93
CA GLU A 39 15.89 7.11 19.39
C GLU A 39 14.88 8.12 19.97
N THR A 40 14.57 9.21 19.25
CA THR A 40 13.58 10.22 19.68
C THR A 40 12.17 9.76 19.32
N ILE A 41 12.00 9.14 18.15
CA ILE A 41 10.71 8.56 17.72
C ILE A 41 10.29 7.43 18.66
N GLU A 42 11.19 6.53 19.07
CA GLU A 42 10.85 5.43 20.00
C GLU A 42 10.35 5.92 21.37
N LYS A 43 10.84 7.06 21.87
CA LYS A 43 10.46 7.62 23.17
C LYS A 43 9.22 8.51 23.09
N GLU A 44 9.08 9.32 22.05
CA GLU A 44 7.93 10.23 21.88
C GLU A 44 6.68 9.50 21.36
N VAL A 45 6.82 8.45 20.53
CA VAL A 45 5.68 7.62 20.08
C VAL A 45 5.10 6.79 21.23
N LYS A 46 5.92 6.38 22.21
CA LYS A 46 5.43 5.69 23.41
C LYS A 46 4.60 6.58 24.33
N GLU A 47 4.86 7.89 24.38
CA GLU A 47 4.15 8.83 25.26
C GLU A 47 2.87 9.42 24.64
N ILE A 48 2.74 9.38 23.31
CA ILE A 48 1.56 9.86 22.59
C ILE A 48 0.94 8.72 21.79
N VAL A 49 0.47 7.68 22.48
CA VAL A 49 -0.46 6.72 21.89
C VAL A 49 -1.87 7.22 22.16
N TYR A 50 -2.32 8.22 21.39
CA TYR A 50 -3.75 8.26 21.13
C TYR A 50 -4.09 6.94 20.45
N PRO A 51 -5.14 6.20 20.86
CA PRO A 51 -5.56 5.05 20.10
C PRO A 51 -5.97 5.55 18.72
N LEU A 52 -5.11 5.35 17.72
CA LEU A 52 -5.46 5.57 16.34
C LEU A 52 -6.51 4.51 16.02
N PRO A 53 -7.66 4.90 15.44
CA PRO A 53 -8.64 3.91 15.04
C PRO A 53 -8.01 2.97 14.00
N THR A 54 -8.35 1.70 14.10
CA THR A 54 -8.02 0.69 13.11
C THR A 54 -8.67 1.04 11.76
N SER A 55 -8.13 0.49 10.68
CA SER A 55 -8.73 0.64 9.35
C SER A 55 -10.21 0.22 9.34
N PHE A 56 -10.55 -0.85 10.06
CA PHE A 56 -11.93 -1.30 10.23
C PHE A 56 -12.83 -0.27 10.92
N GLU A 57 -12.38 0.31 12.04
CA GLU A 57 -13.16 1.34 12.73
C GLU A 57 -13.43 2.54 11.83
N VAL A 58 -12.41 2.98 11.07
CA VAL A 58 -12.57 4.08 10.11
C VAL A 58 -13.58 3.73 9.01
N THR A 59 -13.49 2.55 8.40
CA THR A 59 -14.41 2.15 7.33
C THR A 59 -15.81 1.90 7.86
N ASN A 60 -15.96 1.38 9.08
CA ASN A 60 -17.24 1.18 9.73
C ASN A 60 -17.93 2.52 10.02
N MET A 61 -17.20 3.52 10.52
CA MET A 61 -17.75 4.87 10.71
C MET A 61 -18.31 5.46 9.39
N LEU A 62 -17.64 5.22 8.26
CA LEU A 62 -18.14 5.64 6.95
C LEU A 62 -19.41 4.87 6.54
N ASN A 63 -19.43 3.57 6.79
CA ASN A 63 -20.59 2.71 6.52
C ASN A 63 -21.82 3.11 7.35
N ASP A 64 -21.62 3.40 8.65
CA ASP A 64 -22.66 3.81 9.59
C ASP A 64 -23.36 5.11 9.17
N ILE A 65 -22.64 6.04 8.54
CA ILE A 65 -23.20 7.28 8.00
C ILE A 65 -23.77 7.12 6.58
N GLY A 66 -23.82 5.90 6.05
CA GLY A 66 -24.44 5.57 4.77
C GLY A 66 -23.62 5.92 3.54
N ILE A 67 -22.31 6.14 3.68
CA ILE A 67 -21.42 6.24 2.51
C ILE A 67 -21.37 4.86 1.86
N ALA A 68 -21.50 4.82 0.53
CA ALA A 68 -21.49 3.57 -0.23
C ALA A 68 -20.07 3.10 -0.56
N TYR A 69 -19.94 1.80 -0.84
CA TYR A 69 -18.71 1.23 -1.40
C TYR A 69 -18.40 1.83 -2.77
N ILE A 70 -17.16 2.26 -3.00
CA ILE A 70 -16.70 2.81 -4.27
C ILE A 70 -15.80 1.79 -4.94
N ILE A 71 -16.31 1.17 -6.01
CA ILE A 71 -15.57 0.19 -6.79
C ILE A 71 -14.34 0.85 -7.43
N GLY A 72 -13.18 0.20 -7.28
CA GLY A 72 -11.93 0.62 -7.91
C GLY A 72 -11.19 1.77 -7.22
N ILE A 73 -11.59 2.17 -6.01
CA ILE A 73 -10.83 3.14 -5.21
C ILE A 73 -9.63 2.48 -4.48
N SER A 74 -9.76 1.19 -4.18
CA SER A 74 -8.74 0.37 -3.52
C SER A 74 -7.51 0.16 -4.41
N ASN A 75 -6.38 -0.25 -3.81
CA ASN A 75 -5.18 -0.56 -4.56
C ASN A 75 -5.41 -1.75 -5.51
N PRO A 76 -5.17 -1.62 -6.83
CA PRO A 76 -5.31 -2.72 -7.78
C PRO A 76 -4.42 -3.91 -7.40
N VAL A 77 -4.98 -5.11 -7.36
CA VAL A 77 -4.27 -6.33 -6.93
C VAL A 77 -3.08 -6.69 -7.81
N GLU A 78 -3.12 -6.30 -9.09
CA GLU A 78 -2.02 -6.49 -10.03
C GLU A 78 -0.76 -5.71 -9.62
N ASN A 79 -0.88 -4.72 -8.73
CA ASN A 79 0.27 -4.01 -8.19
C ASN A 79 1.08 -4.84 -7.20
N ALA A 80 0.52 -5.91 -6.61
CA ALA A 80 1.27 -6.80 -5.71
C ALA A 80 2.55 -7.33 -6.39
N ASP A 81 2.46 -7.62 -7.70
CA ASP A 81 3.55 -8.14 -8.54
C ASP A 81 4.60 -7.08 -8.91
N ARG A 82 4.28 -5.80 -8.65
CA ARG A 82 5.06 -4.64 -9.08
C ARG A 82 5.84 -4.02 -7.92
N TYR A 83 5.67 -4.53 -6.71
CA TYR A 83 6.43 -4.10 -5.53
C TYR A 83 7.72 -4.89 -5.41
N PHE A 84 8.83 -4.30 -5.85
CA PHE A 84 10.12 -4.98 -5.92
C PHE A 84 10.96 -4.87 -4.64
N THR A 85 10.84 -3.77 -3.90
CA THR A 85 11.66 -3.55 -2.70
C THR A 85 10.93 -4.03 -1.45
N GLU A 86 11.66 -4.53 -0.46
CA GLU A 86 11.11 -4.90 0.86
C GLU A 86 10.28 -3.75 1.43
N LYS A 87 10.79 -2.51 1.37
CA LYS A 87 10.07 -1.31 1.80
C LYS A 87 8.75 -1.12 1.06
N SER A 88 8.74 -1.25 -0.27
CA SER A 88 7.48 -1.12 -1.04
C SER A 88 6.51 -2.26 -0.74
N LYS A 89 6.99 -3.49 -0.51
CA LYS A 89 6.13 -4.62 -0.17
C LYS A 89 5.51 -4.42 1.21
N ALA A 90 6.32 -4.11 2.23
CA ALA A 90 5.84 -3.89 3.59
C ALA A 90 4.84 -2.72 3.69
N LEU A 91 5.13 -1.61 3.00
CA LEU A 91 4.20 -0.48 2.96
C LEU A 91 2.85 -0.88 2.35
N ASN A 92 2.87 -1.61 1.23
CA ASN A 92 1.66 -1.99 0.53
C ASN A 92 0.93 -3.19 1.14
N LEU A 93 1.59 -3.98 1.98
CA LEU A 93 0.91 -4.94 2.86
C LEU A 93 -0.05 -4.21 3.80
N GLY A 94 0.38 -3.08 4.39
CA GLY A 94 -0.50 -2.22 5.18
C GLY A 94 -1.65 -1.61 4.35
N VAL A 95 -1.39 -1.23 3.10
CA VAL A 95 -2.44 -0.74 2.18
C VAL A 95 -3.48 -1.82 1.90
N TYR A 96 -3.06 -3.04 1.54
CA TYR A 96 -4.01 -4.15 1.32
C TYR A 96 -4.73 -4.57 2.61
N GLY A 97 -4.13 -4.36 3.78
CA GLY A 97 -4.83 -4.48 5.06
C GLY A 97 -5.99 -3.50 5.24
N ALA A 98 -5.78 -2.24 4.84
CA ALA A 98 -6.84 -1.25 4.83
C ALA A 98 -7.91 -1.57 3.79
N ASP A 99 -7.51 -2.03 2.60
CA ASP A 99 -8.44 -2.45 1.54
C ASP A 99 -9.25 -3.70 1.93
N LEU A 100 -8.64 -4.66 2.64
CA LEU A 100 -9.32 -5.79 3.28
C LEU A 100 -10.40 -5.30 4.25
N SER A 101 -10.01 -4.42 5.18
CA SER A 101 -10.95 -3.83 6.16
C SER A 101 -12.12 -3.12 5.47
N TYR A 102 -11.83 -2.40 4.39
CA TYR A 102 -12.84 -1.73 3.58
C TYR A 102 -13.78 -2.72 2.89
N ALA A 103 -13.25 -3.71 2.17
CA ALA A 103 -14.06 -4.71 1.49
C ALA A 103 -14.93 -5.52 2.48
N SER A 104 -14.37 -5.93 3.62
CA SER A 104 -15.06 -6.68 4.67
C SER A 104 -16.18 -5.87 5.31
N THR A 105 -15.94 -4.59 5.60
CA THR A 105 -16.97 -3.70 6.18
C THR A 105 -18.22 -3.63 5.30
N TYR A 106 -18.03 -3.69 3.97
CA TYR A 106 -19.09 -3.56 2.97
C TYR A 106 -19.55 -4.91 2.39
N HIS A 107 -19.10 -6.04 2.95
CA HIS A 107 -19.45 -7.40 2.48
C HIS A 107 -19.08 -7.68 1.01
N MET A 108 -18.01 -7.07 0.50
CA MET A 108 -17.52 -7.26 -0.86
C MET A 108 -16.64 -8.51 -0.94
N LYS A 109 -17.26 -9.69 -0.87
CA LYS A 109 -16.57 -10.99 -0.74
C LYS A 109 -15.47 -11.24 -1.77
N GLN A 110 -15.73 -10.90 -3.03
CA GLN A 110 -14.74 -11.08 -4.09
C GLN A 110 -13.50 -10.22 -3.83
N ASP A 111 -13.71 -8.96 -3.44
CA ASP A 111 -12.63 -8.03 -3.14
C ASP A 111 -11.86 -8.48 -1.88
N VAL A 112 -12.55 -9.00 -0.86
CA VAL A 112 -11.90 -9.60 0.33
C VAL A 112 -10.91 -10.70 -0.09
N MET A 113 -11.35 -11.66 -0.90
CA MET A 113 -10.47 -12.76 -1.34
C MET A 113 -9.30 -12.27 -2.18
N LEU A 114 -9.55 -11.32 -3.10
CA LEU A 114 -8.52 -10.74 -3.95
C LEU A 114 -7.46 -9.98 -3.13
N PHE A 115 -7.87 -9.19 -2.14
CA PHE A 115 -6.94 -8.47 -1.27
C PHE A 115 -6.22 -9.40 -0.29
N LEU A 116 -6.85 -10.49 0.15
CA LEU A 116 -6.21 -11.51 0.96
C LEU A 116 -5.11 -12.22 0.18
N GLU A 117 -5.37 -12.61 -1.08
CA GLU A 117 -4.38 -13.21 -1.96
C GLU A 117 -3.19 -12.26 -2.23
N ALA A 118 -3.48 -10.98 -2.51
CA ALA A 118 -2.45 -9.96 -2.67
C ALA A 118 -1.61 -9.78 -1.40
N SER A 119 -2.24 -9.77 -0.22
CA SER A 119 -1.55 -9.68 1.08
C SER A 119 -0.67 -10.89 1.32
N LYS A 120 -1.20 -12.10 1.10
CA LYS A 120 -0.46 -13.35 1.21
C LYS A 120 0.79 -13.35 0.34
N LYS A 121 0.64 -12.95 -0.93
CA LYS A 121 1.79 -12.83 -1.85
C LYS A 121 2.88 -11.92 -1.28
N LEU A 122 2.51 -10.75 -0.75
CA LEU A 122 3.47 -9.83 -0.15
C LEU A 122 4.14 -10.40 1.09
N THR A 123 3.41 -11.14 1.94
CA THR A 123 3.99 -11.80 3.11
C THR A 123 4.95 -12.93 2.74
N ASP A 124 4.64 -13.70 1.69
CA ASP A 124 5.52 -14.74 1.16
C ASP A 124 6.82 -14.13 0.62
N ASP A 125 6.69 -13.03 -0.11
CA ASP A 125 7.79 -12.25 -0.66
C ASP A 125 8.64 -11.49 0.39
N LEU A 126 8.12 -11.34 1.60
CA LEU A 126 8.76 -10.73 2.78
C LEU A 126 9.25 -11.78 3.79
N GLU A 127 9.01 -13.07 3.52
CA GLU A 127 9.35 -14.20 4.40
C GLU A 127 8.67 -14.13 5.79
N ILE A 128 7.45 -13.57 5.85
CA ILE A 128 6.61 -13.45 7.06
C ILE A 128 5.25 -14.18 6.91
N SER A 129 5.23 -15.22 6.09
CA SER A 129 4.04 -16.01 5.72
C SER A 129 3.32 -16.72 6.88
N ALA A 130 3.93 -16.79 8.06
CA ALA A 130 3.42 -17.59 9.18
C ALA A 130 1.98 -17.19 9.55
N VAL A 131 1.65 -15.91 9.40
CA VAL A 131 0.33 -15.35 9.69
C VAL A 131 -0.62 -15.50 8.50
N TYR A 132 -0.18 -15.16 7.29
CA TYR A 132 -1.01 -15.21 6.08
C TYR A 132 -0.86 -16.55 5.32
N ASN A 133 -1.27 -17.61 6.00
CA ASN A 133 -1.13 -18.99 5.57
C ASN A 133 -2.44 -19.56 4.97
N GLU A 134 -2.43 -20.82 4.55
CA GLU A 134 -3.62 -21.49 3.98
C GLU A 134 -4.76 -21.66 5.00
N GLU A 135 -4.44 -21.76 6.29
CA GLU A 135 -5.43 -21.85 7.37
C GLU A 135 -6.21 -20.54 7.50
N LEU A 136 -5.52 -19.40 7.49
CA LEU A 136 -6.17 -18.08 7.47
C LEU A 136 -7.09 -17.93 6.26
N VAL A 137 -6.64 -18.35 5.07
CA VAL A 137 -7.47 -18.31 3.85
C VAL A 137 -8.74 -19.13 4.04
N LYS A 138 -8.63 -20.34 4.60
CA LYS A 138 -9.77 -21.22 4.87
C LYS A 138 -10.73 -20.62 5.90
N GLU A 139 -10.22 -20.03 6.99
CA GLU A 139 -11.03 -19.36 8.00
C GLU A 139 -11.82 -18.18 7.39
N VAL A 140 -11.18 -17.39 6.52
CA VAL A 140 -11.85 -16.30 5.81
C VAL A 140 -12.93 -16.82 4.85
N GLU A 141 -12.66 -17.91 4.12
CA GLU A 141 -13.66 -18.51 3.22
C GLU A 141 -14.88 -19.05 3.98
N GLU A 142 -14.67 -19.72 5.11
CA GLU A 142 -15.73 -20.26 5.96
C GLU A 142 -16.59 -19.16 6.59
N ASN A 143 -16.00 -18.00 6.85
CA ASN A 143 -16.64 -16.86 7.50
C ASN A 143 -16.92 -15.68 6.57
N ILE A 144 -16.84 -15.86 5.25
CA ILE A 144 -16.91 -14.77 4.25
C ILE A 144 -18.22 -13.97 4.29
N ASP A 145 -19.27 -14.53 4.88
CA ASP A 145 -20.57 -13.91 5.10
C ASP A 145 -20.71 -13.18 6.45
N ASN A 146 -19.77 -13.39 7.37
CA ASN A 146 -19.81 -12.88 8.74
C ASN A 146 -18.80 -11.74 8.91
N LYS A 147 -19.28 -10.50 8.84
CA LYS A 147 -18.42 -9.30 8.93
C LYS A 147 -17.68 -9.24 10.24
N GLU A 148 -18.36 -9.49 11.36
CA GLU A 148 -17.77 -9.42 12.70
C GLU A 148 -16.62 -10.43 12.84
N GLU A 149 -16.82 -11.65 12.34
CA GLU A 149 -15.76 -12.68 12.37
C GLU A 149 -14.58 -12.30 11.46
N LEU A 150 -14.85 -11.80 10.25
CA LEU A 150 -13.77 -11.34 9.36
C LEU A 150 -12.95 -10.22 10.00
N VAL A 151 -13.58 -9.33 10.75
CA VAL A 151 -12.90 -8.25 11.48
C VAL A 151 -11.99 -8.81 12.56
N ASP A 152 -12.48 -9.76 13.34
CA ASP A 152 -11.71 -10.39 14.40
C ASP A 152 -10.51 -11.14 13.80
N ILE A 153 -10.73 -11.93 12.75
CA ILE A 153 -9.68 -12.64 12.00
C ILE A 153 -8.59 -11.65 11.54
N PHE A 154 -8.94 -10.62 10.77
CA PHE A 154 -7.93 -9.70 10.23
C PHE A 154 -7.25 -8.87 11.30
N THR A 155 -7.98 -8.43 12.33
CA THR A 155 -7.40 -7.68 13.45
C THR A 155 -6.36 -8.52 14.18
N ASN A 156 -6.68 -9.78 14.49
CA ASN A 156 -5.76 -10.70 15.14
C ASN A 156 -4.54 -11.00 14.26
N SER A 157 -4.74 -11.31 12.97
CA SER A 157 -3.63 -11.49 12.02
C SER A 157 -2.73 -10.25 11.96
N PHE A 158 -3.30 -9.04 11.99
CA PHE A 158 -2.49 -7.82 12.01
C PHE A 158 -1.62 -7.71 13.26
N TYR A 159 -2.16 -8.03 14.43
CA TYR A 159 -1.40 -7.97 15.69
C TYR A 159 -0.31 -9.05 15.77
N GLU A 160 -0.59 -10.26 15.28
CA GLU A 160 0.39 -11.35 15.27
C GLU A 160 1.62 -11.06 14.41
N VAL A 161 1.50 -10.24 13.35
CA VAL A 161 2.66 -9.80 12.56
C VAL A 161 3.63 -8.93 13.39
N TYR A 162 3.18 -8.29 14.47
CA TYR A 162 4.00 -7.46 15.34
C TYR A 162 4.64 -8.21 16.51
N GLU A 163 4.18 -9.43 16.83
CA GLU A 163 4.76 -10.28 17.89
C GLU A 163 5.92 -11.13 17.38
#